data_AF-A0A484MSB9-F1
#
_entry.id   AF-A0A484MSB9-F1
#
_cell.length_a   1.000
_cell.length_b   1.000
_cell.length_c   1.000
_cell.angle_alpha   90.00
_cell.angle_beta   90.00
_cell.angle_gamma   90.00
#
_symmetry.space_group_name_H-M   'P 1'
#
loop_
_entity.id
_entity.type
_entity.pdbx_description
1 polymer ?
#
loop_
_entity_poly.entity_id
_entity_poly.type
_entity_poly.pdbx_seq_one_letter_code
_entity_poly.pdbx_strand_id
1 'polypeptide(L)'
;MKGRGNNRKPHWLCEGLIVKVTNRALSEKGYYNKKGIIRKVSGKYYGEIEMLDDHQPLLRLHQDDLETVIPCIGGLVRIVNGSYRGFNARLLAVDTGNFCAKVQLLDTCCDYQGQVLPKMAYDDICKLNC
;
A
#
# COMPACT_ATOMS: atom_id res chain seq x y z
N MET A 1 29.38 -7.13 3.83
CA MET A 1 28.04 -6.59 3.53
C MET A 1 27.02 -7.72 3.65
N LYS A 2 26.22 -7.77 4.72
CA LYS A 2 25.15 -8.78 4.84
C LYS A 2 24.10 -8.48 3.78
N GLY A 3 24.03 -9.29 2.72
CA GLY A 3 22.89 -9.30 1.81
C GLY A 3 21.63 -9.56 2.63
N ARG A 4 20.85 -8.49 2.88
CA ARG A 4 19.58 -8.63 3.59
C ARG A 4 18.67 -9.46 2.70
N GLY A 5 18.44 -10.69 3.12
CA GLY A 5 17.58 -11.65 2.44
C GLY A 5 16.25 -11.02 2.07
N ASN A 6 15.69 -11.50 0.96
CA ASN A 6 14.44 -11.06 0.38
C ASN A 6 13.33 -11.05 1.45
N ASN A 7 13.08 -9.90 2.10
CA ASN A 7 12.00 -9.75 3.10
C ASN A 7 10.62 -9.65 2.43
N ARG A 8 10.53 -10.14 1.19
CA ARG A 8 9.31 -10.29 0.44
C ARG A 8 8.47 -11.34 1.13
N LYS A 9 7.32 -10.93 1.67
CA LYS A 9 6.33 -11.83 2.24
C LYS A 9 5.17 -12.01 1.27
N PRO A 10 4.43 -13.13 1.35
CA PRO A 10 3.21 -13.32 0.59
C PRO A 10 2.08 -12.36 1.01
N HIS A 11 2.19 -11.71 2.17
CA HIS A 11 1.21 -10.77 2.68
C HIS A 11 1.72 -9.34 2.71
N TRP A 12 0.89 -8.37 2.34
CA TRP A 12 1.25 -6.95 2.27
C TRP A 12 0.29 -6.01 3.01
N LEU A 13 -0.89 -6.48 3.42
CA LEU A 13 -1.86 -5.66 4.13
C LEU A 13 -1.29 -5.08 5.43
N CYS A 14 -1.53 -3.79 5.62
CA CYS A 14 -1.22 -3.04 6.84
C CYS A 14 -2.39 -2.10 7.14
N GLU A 15 -2.60 -1.80 8.41
CA GLU A 15 -3.64 -0.86 8.84
C GLU A 15 -3.28 0.58 8.42
N GLY A 16 -4.31 1.39 8.14
CA GLY A 16 -4.17 2.77 7.71
C GLY A 16 -3.78 2.97 6.24
N LEU A 17 -3.78 1.91 5.43
CA LEU A 17 -3.56 2.02 3.97
C LEU A 17 -4.85 2.31 3.23
N ILE A 18 -4.75 3.10 2.16
CA ILE A 18 -5.82 3.26 1.18
C ILE A 18 -5.61 2.22 0.07
N VAL A 19 -6.58 1.34 -0.10
CA VAL A 19 -6.58 0.28 -1.11
C VAL A 19 -7.75 0.43 -2.06
N LYS A 20 -7.65 -0.20 -3.22
CA LYS A 20 -8.71 -0.25 -4.22
C LYS A 20 -9.27 -1.66 -4.29
N VAL A 21 -10.58 -1.80 -4.28
CA VAL A 21 -11.25 -3.09 -4.41
C VAL A 21 -11.32 -3.50 -5.87
N THR A 22 -10.77 -4.66 -6.21
CA THR A 22 -10.70 -5.20 -7.58
C THR A 22 -11.53 -6.47 -7.77
N ASN A 23 -12.19 -6.96 -6.72
CA ASN A 23 -13.08 -8.11 -6.82
C ASN A 23 -14.34 -7.76 -7.64
N ARG A 24 -14.48 -8.43 -8.79
CA ARG A 24 -15.61 -8.25 -9.72
C ARG A 24 -16.94 -8.75 -9.17
N ALA A 25 -16.94 -9.72 -8.25
CA ALA A 25 -18.17 -10.21 -7.62
C ALA A 25 -18.83 -9.15 -6.73
N LEU A 26 -18.09 -8.13 -6.30
CA LEU A 26 -18.62 -7.00 -5.55
C LEU A 26 -19.09 -5.83 -6.44
N SER A 27 -19.07 -6.02 -7.76
CA SER A 27 -19.59 -5.03 -8.72
C SER A 27 -21.09 -4.82 -8.57
N GLU A 28 -21.86 -5.89 -8.36
CA GLU A 28 -23.31 -5.83 -8.14
C GLU A 28 -23.68 -5.00 -6.90
N LYS A 29 -22.79 -4.97 -5.91
CA LYS A 29 -22.95 -4.19 -4.68
C LYS A 29 -22.35 -2.77 -4.78
N GLY A 30 -21.77 -2.42 -5.92
CA GLY A 30 -21.21 -1.09 -6.18
C GLY A 30 -19.81 -0.83 -5.60
N TYR A 31 -19.12 -1.86 -5.09
CA TYR A 31 -17.78 -1.69 -4.47
C TYR A 31 -16.62 -1.86 -5.46
N TYR A 32 -16.87 -2.39 -6.66
CA TYR A 32 -15.82 -2.61 -7.66
C TYR A 32 -15.16 -1.28 -8.09
N ASN A 33 -13.82 -1.26 -8.13
CA ASN A 33 -12.99 -0.07 -8.39
C ASN A 33 -13.13 1.09 -7.39
N LYS A 34 -13.82 0.88 -6.26
CA LYS A 34 -13.90 1.87 -5.19
C LYS A 34 -12.69 1.79 -4.27
N LYS A 35 -12.40 2.90 -3.60
CA LYS A 35 -11.27 3.03 -2.66
C LYS A 35 -11.79 2.93 -1.22
N GLY A 36 -11.00 2.31 -0.37
CA GLY A 36 -11.30 2.19 1.05
C GLY A 36 -10.04 2.20 1.91
N ILE A 37 -10.20 2.40 3.20
CA ILE A 37 -9.15 2.40 4.20
C ILE A 37 -9.15 1.06 4.90
N ILE A 38 -7.97 0.44 5.04
CA ILE A 38 -7.80 -0.72 5.90
C ILE A 38 -7.87 -0.25 7.36
N ARG A 39 -8.97 -0.55 8.05
CA ARG A 39 -9.12 -0.24 9.48
C ARG A 39 -8.47 -1.28 10.37
N LYS A 40 -8.54 -2.54 9.97
CA LYS A 40 -7.99 -3.66 10.74
C LYS A 40 -7.50 -4.76 9.84
N VAL A 41 -6.38 -5.40 10.20
CA VAL A 41 -5.91 -6.61 9.51
C VAL A 41 -6.19 -7.83 10.38
N SER A 42 -7.05 -8.72 9.88
CA SER A 42 -7.39 -9.98 10.53
C SER A 42 -6.45 -11.10 10.06
N GLY A 43 -5.54 -11.52 10.95
CA GLY A 43 -4.53 -12.53 10.65
C GLY A 43 -3.37 -11.94 9.85
N LYS A 44 -3.28 -12.27 8.56
CA LYS A 44 -2.23 -11.76 7.67
C LYS A 44 -2.72 -11.38 6.27
N TYR A 45 -3.86 -11.92 5.85
CA TYR A 45 -4.34 -11.83 4.47
C TYR A 45 -5.71 -11.19 4.32
N TYR A 46 -6.43 -10.95 5.42
CA TYR A 46 -7.75 -10.33 5.39
C TYR A 46 -7.71 -8.93 5.99
N GLY A 47 -8.28 -7.96 5.29
CA GLY A 47 -8.45 -6.59 5.75
C GLY A 47 -9.92 -6.25 5.95
N GLU A 48 -10.24 -5.55 7.04
CA GLU A 48 -11.52 -4.87 7.21
C GLU A 48 -11.41 -3.48 6.56
N ILE A 49 -12.13 -3.31 5.46
CA ILE A 49 -12.08 -2.14 4.59
C ILE A 49 -13.27 -1.26 4.88
N GLU A 50 -13.00 -0.03 5.28
CA GLU A 50 -14.00 1.05 5.34
C GLU A 50 -13.95 1.81 4.03
N MET A 51 -15.04 1.78 3.27
CA MET A 51 -15.11 2.48 2.00
C MET A 51 -15.07 4.00 2.23
N LEU A 52 -14.41 4.73 1.33
CA LEU A 52 -14.36 6.19 1.39
C LEU A 52 -15.66 6.87 0.98
N ASP A 53 -16.57 6.13 0.32
CA ASP A 53 -17.89 6.63 -0.02
C ASP A 53 -18.79 6.49 1.22
N ASP A 54 -19.43 7.59 1.61
CA ASP A 54 -20.15 7.71 2.88
C ASP A 54 -21.20 6.60 3.10
N HIS A 55 -21.19 6.04 4.32
CA HIS A 55 -22.22 5.15 4.89
C HIS A 55 -22.25 3.70 4.40
N GLN A 56 -21.14 3.13 3.92
CA GLN A 56 -21.06 1.70 3.61
C GLN A 56 -20.50 0.87 4.78
N PRO A 57 -20.99 -0.37 4.97
CA PRO A 57 -20.50 -1.25 6.03
C PRO A 57 -19.03 -1.66 5.80
N LEU A 58 -18.33 -2.00 6.87
CA LEU A 58 -16.99 -2.58 6.82
C LEU A 58 -17.02 -3.89 6.02
N LEU A 59 -16.19 -4.00 4.99
CA LEU A 59 -16.04 -5.21 4.19
C LEU A 59 -14.79 -5.97 4.59
N ARG A 60 -14.94 -7.25 4.90
CA ARG A 60 -13.79 -8.14 5.09
C ARG A 60 -13.39 -8.75 3.75
N LEU A 61 -12.24 -8.32 3.23
CA LEU A 61 -11.72 -8.76 1.92
C LEU A 61 -10.36 -9.42 2.05
N HIS A 62 -10.08 -10.38 1.16
CA HIS A 62 -8.75 -10.97 1.05
C HIS A 62 -7.82 -10.00 0.31
N GLN A 63 -6.52 -10.07 0.57
CA GLN A 63 -5.54 -9.21 -0.09
C GLN A 63 -5.53 -9.33 -1.63
N ASP A 64 -5.98 -10.47 -2.18
CA ASP A 64 -6.02 -10.72 -3.63
C ASP A 64 -7.21 -9.99 -4.29
N ASP A 65 -8.19 -9.58 -3.48
CA ASP A 65 -9.33 -8.76 -3.89
C ASP A 65 -9.01 -7.25 -3.86
N LEU A 66 -7.77 -6.90 -3.50
CA LEU A 66 -7.32 -5.55 -3.22
C LEU A 66 -6.09 -5.22 -4.08
N GLU A 67 -5.99 -3.96 -4.45
CA GLU A 67 -4.86 -3.39 -5.18
C GLU A 67 -4.27 -2.22 -4.37
N THR A 68 -2.95 -2.07 -4.39
CA THR A 68 -2.28 -0.92 -3.79
C THR A 68 -2.67 0.36 -4.53
N VAL A 69 -2.83 1.47 -3.81
CA VAL A 69 -3.12 2.76 -4.43
C VAL A 69 -1.86 3.61 -4.40
N ILE A 70 -1.45 4.13 -5.56
CA ILE A 70 -0.36 5.11 -5.66
C ILE A 70 -0.97 6.52 -5.49
N PRO A 71 -0.52 7.34 -4.52
CA PRO A 71 -1.01 8.71 -4.37
C PRO A 71 -0.45 9.63 -5.46
N CYS A 72 -0.91 10.89 -5.46
CA CYS A 72 -0.26 11.93 -6.25
C CYS A 72 1.19 12.15 -5.78
N ILE A 73 2.04 12.68 -6.67
CA ILE A 73 3.41 13.09 -6.34
C ILE A 73 3.39 14.03 -5.12
N GLY A 74 4.31 13.82 -4.19
CA GLY A 74 4.36 14.47 -2.90
C GLY A 74 3.52 13.77 -1.81
N GLY A 75 2.65 12.82 -2.17
CA GLY A 75 1.85 12.05 -1.23
C GLY A 75 2.65 11.06 -0.38
N LEU A 76 2.08 10.70 0.76
CA LEU A 76 2.66 9.71 1.68
C LEU A 76 2.30 8.28 1.28
N VAL A 77 3.29 7.42 1.30
CA VAL A 77 3.15 5.98 1.06
C VAL A 77 3.81 5.19 2.18
N ARG A 78 3.31 3.98 2.40
CA ARG A 78 3.93 2.94 3.21
C ARG A 78 4.59 1.95 2.27
N ILE A 79 5.80 1.54 2.58
CA ILE A 79 6.43 0.39 1.93
C ILE A 79 5.85 -0.87 2.56
N VAL A 80 5.14 -1.67 1.76
CA VAL A 80 4.40 -2.85 2.24
C VAL A 80 5.17 -4.16 2.04
N ASN A 81 6.25 -4.13 1.24
CA ASN A 81 7.08 -5.31 1.02
C ASN A 81 8.55 -4.98 0.74
N GLY A 82 9.38 -6.03 0.71
CA GLY A 82 10.82 -5.90 0.45
C GLY A 82 11.61 -5.44 1.68
N SER A 83 12.85 -4.99 1.44
CA SER A 83 13.83 -4.72 2.50
C SER A 83 13.48 -3.53 3.40
N TYR A 84 12.65 -2.61 2.90
CA TYR A 84 12.21 -1.40 3.60
C TYR A 84 10.76 -1.50 4.09
N ARG A 85 10.20 -2.71 4.14
CA ARG A 85 8.85 -2.97 4.63
C ARG A 85 8.61 -2.32 5.98
N GLY A 86 7.49 -1.62 6.11
CA GLY A 86 7.09 -0.93 7.32
C GLY A 86 7.65 0.48 7.43
N PHE A 87 8.38 0.97 6.42
CA PHE A 87 8.85 2.35 6.42
C PHE A 87 7.84 3.24 5.70
N ASN A 88 7.69 4.47 6.20
CA ASN A 88 6.95 5.51 5.55
C ASN A 88 7.87 6.27 4.58
N ALA A 89 7.32 6.64 3.44
CA ALA A 89 8.05 7.35 2.40
C ALA A 89 7.18 8.39 1.72
N ARG A 90 7.81 9.36 1.07
CA ARG A 90 7.16 10.34 0.19
C ARG A 90 7.35 9.94 -1.26
N LEU A 91 6.27 9.97 -2.03
CA LEU A 91 6.34 9.75 -3.47
C LEU A 91 6.97 10.96 -4.15
N LEU A 92 8.05 10.77 -4.91
CA LEU A 92 8.75 11.83 -5.64
C LEU A 92 8.44 11.82 -7.14
N ALA A 93 8.35 10.63 -7.73
CA ALA A 93 8.02 10.47 -9.15
C ALA A 93 7.41 9.09 -9.41
N VAL A 94 6.72 8.98 -10.53
CA VAL A 94 6.04 7.76 -10.99
C VAL A 94 6.53 7.49 -12.40
N ASP A 95 6.96 6.26 -12.66
CA ASP A 95 7.32 5.74 -13.97
C ASP A 95 6.31 4.65 -14.36
N THR A 96 5.34 5.05 -15.17
CA THR A 96 4.25 4.17 -15.63
C THR A 96 4.71 3.16 -16.67
N GLY A 97 5.83 3.39 -17.36
CA GLY A 97 6.38 2.46 -18.33
C GLY A 97 7.02 1.24 -17.67
N ASN A 98 7.63 1.44 -16.50
CA ASN A 98 8.28 0.38 -15.72
C ASN A 98 7.47 -0.07 -14.49
N PHE A 99 6.25 0.43 -14.30
CA PHE A 99 5.39 0.14 -13.13
C PHE A 99 6.10 0.36 -11.80
N CYS A 100 6.91 1.42 -11.73
CA CYS A 100 7.72 1.73 -10.56
C CYS A 100 7.65 3.21 -10.18
N ALA A 101 8.04 3.52 -8.96
CA ALA A 101 8.02 4.84 -8.38
C ALA A 101 9.33 5.16 -7.70
N LYS A 102 9.68 6.44 -7.72
CA LYS A 102 10.78 7.01 -6.93
C LYS A 102 10.21 7.51 -5.62
N VAL A 103 10.72 7.01 -4.50
CA VAL A 103 10.25 7.38 -3.16
C VAL A 103 11.41 7.82 -2.27
N GLN A 104 11.13 8.68 -1.30
CA GLN A 104 12.09 9.12 -0.28
C GLN A 104 11.65 8.63 1.09
N LEU A 105 12.53 7.90 1.79
CA LEU A 105 12.24 7.42 3.14
C LEU A 105 12.12 8.59 4.13
N LEU A 106 11.08 8.55 4.94
CA LEU A 106 10.77 9.58 5.94
C LEU A 106 11.08 9.15 7.37
N ASP A 107 11.16 7.85 7.65
CA ASP A 107 11.40 7.36 9.01
C ASP A 107 12.78 7.81 9.52
N THR A 108 12.75 8.60 10.59
CA THR A 108 13.91 9.29 11.16
C THR A 108 14.70 8.46 12.16
N CYS A 109 14.14 7.33 12.61
CA CYS A 109 14.77 6.43 13.57
C CYS A 109 15.79 5.46 12.94
N CYS A 110 16.04 5.57 11.64
CA CYS A 110 16.94 4.69 10.91
C CYS A 110 18.06 5.47 10.23
N ASP A 111 19.23 4.83 10.05
CA ASP A 111 20.38 5.36 9.28
C ASP A 111 20.05 5.70 7.80
N TYR A 112 18.82 5.43 7.37
CA TYR A 112 18.32 5.60 6.00
C TYR A 112 17.39 6.81 5.84
N GLN A 113 17.31 7.69 6.84
CA GLN A 113 16.47 8.89 6.75
C GLN A 113 16.84 9.73 5.53
N GLY A 114 15.84 10.09 4.72
CA GLY A 114 16.04 10.87 3.51
C GLY A 114 16.64 10.09 2.34
N GLN A 115 16.96 8.80 2.50
CA GLN A 115 17.42 7.94 1.40
C GLN A 115 16.35 7.88 0.32
N VAL A 116 16.79 8.07 -0.93
CA VAL A 116 15.92 7.99 -2.10
C VAL A 116 16.04 6.61 -2.73
N LEU A 117 14.91 5.93 -2.86
CA LEU A 117 14.79 4.67 -3.58
C LEU A 117 14.30 4.98 -5.00
N PRO A 118 15.14 4.80 -6.03
CA PRO A 118 14.82 5.25 -7.38
C PRO A 118 13.80 4.37 -8.09
N LYS A 119 13.68 3.09 -7.71
CA LYS A 119 12.83 2.10 -8.37
C LYS A 119 12.15 1.20 -7.33
N MET A 120 10.98 1.61 -6.87
CA MET A 120 10.08 0.79 -6.05
C MET A 120 8.89 0.34 -6.89
N ALA A 121 8.61 -0.95 -6.93
CA ALA A 121 7.43 -1.47 -7.64
C ALA A 121 6.13 -0.97 -6.99
N TYR A 122 5.08 -0.77 -7.79
CA TYR A 122 3.77 -0.35 -7.26
C TYR A 122 3.18 -1.34 -6.26
N ASP A 123 3.42 -2.64 -6.44
CA ASP A 123 2.95 -3.67 -5.52
C ASP A 123 3.63 -3.60 -4.14
N ASP A 124 4.79 -2.96 -4.06
CA ASP A 124 5.60 -2.87 -2.84
C ASP A 124 5.34 -1.56 -2.07
N ILE A 125 4.50 -0.64 -2.59
CA ILE A 125 4.15 0.63 -1.95
C ILE A 125 2.65 0.90 -2.01
N CYS A 126 2.09 1.50 -0.96
CA CYS A 126 0.66 1.83 -0.92
C CYS A 126 0.42 3.18 -0.23
N LYS A 127 -0.58 3.93 -0.69
CA LYS A 127 -0.98 5.22 -0.13
C LYS A 127 -1.34 5.06 1.34
N LEU A 128 -0.78 5.94 2.17
CA LEU A 128 -1.12 6.03 3.59
C LEU A 128 -2.33 6.97 3.75
N ASN A 129 -3.28 6.59 4.61
CA ASN A 129 -4.36 7.46 5.07
C ASN A 129 -3.82 8.37 6.19
N CYS A 130 -3.38 9.57 5.81
CA CYS A 130 -2.87 10.61 6.70
C CYS A 130 -3.91 11.70 6.93
#